data_AF-A0A4V1BGV5-F1
#
_entry.id   AF-A0A4V1BGV5-F1
#
_cell.length_a   1.000
_cell.length_b   1.000
_cell.length_c   1.000
_cell.angle_alpha   90.00
_cell.angle_beta   90.00
_cell.angle_gamma   90.00
#
_symmetry.space_group_name_H-M   'P 1'
#
loop_
_entity.id
_entity.type
_entity.pdbx_description
1 polymer ?
#
loop_
_entity_poly.entity_id
_entity_poly.type
_entity_poly.pdbx_seq_one_letter_code
_entity_poly.pdbx_strand_id
1 'polypeptide(L)'
;MTARETRQPSRWSAGWGIGAGVVVAVLLYIPVTLKSQRALGVPAPNATPRHLRAYPVEIAASYWVTWGISLIVLLAPAAVLAVFPRTRRIAVGYLITAAVIGGLLGALVIGVDIGGFAPD
;
A
#
# COMPACT_ATOMS: atom_id res chain seq x y z
N MET A 1 -25.22 36.71 20.61
CA MET A 1 -25.55 35.75 19.53
C MET A 1 -24.42 35.75 18.51
N THR A 2 -23.46 34.84 18.66
CA THR A 2 -22.32 34.68 17.74
C THR A 2 -22.70 33.71 16.63
N ALA A 3 -22.84 34.24 15.42
CA ALA A 3 -23.06 33.46 14.20
C ALA A 3 -21.92 32.46 14.03
N ARG A 4 -22.23 31.17 14.19
CA ARG A 4 -21.33 30.06 13.87
C ARG A 4 -21.28 29.99 12.35
N GLU A 5 -20.32 30.69 11.77
CA GLU A 5 -19.95 30.58 10.36
C GLU A 5 -19.58 29.12 10.09
N THR A 6 -20.55 28.37 9.55
CA THR A 6 -20.38 26.99 9.12
C THR A 6 -19.49 27.02 7.88
N ARG A 7 -18.17 27.09 8.08
CA ARG A 7 -17.19 26.93 6.98
C ARG A 7 -17.46 25.61 6.29
N GLN A 8 -18.17 25.70 5.17
CA GLN A 8 -18.45 24.60 4.29
C GLN A 8 -17.10 23.95 3.95
N PRO A 9 -16.96 22.64 4.15
CA PRO A 9 -15.69 21.96 3.93
C PRO A 9 -15.27 22.09 2.46
N SER A 10 -14.17 22.78 2.17
CA SER A 10 -13.76 22.96 0.78
C SER A 10 -13.47 21.60 0.15
N ARG A 11 -14.24 21.25 -0.89
CA ARG A 11 -14.11 20.01 -1.67
C ARG A 11 -12.69 19.82 -2.22
N TRP A 12 -11.98 20.93 -2.40
CA TRP A 12 -10.59 20.99 -2.83
C TRP A 12 -9.63 20.22 -1.91
N SER A 13 -9.85 20.26 -0.59
CA SER A 13 -8.96 19.60 0.38
C SER A 13 -8.99 18.06 0.29
N ALA A 14 -10.16 17.48 0.02
CA ALA A 14 -10.28 16.02 -0.12
C ALA A 14 -9.61 15.51 -1.42
N GLY A 15 -9.67 16.31 -2.50
CA GLY A 15 -9.02 15.97 -3.77
C GLY A 15 -7.51 15.80 -3.64
N TRP A 16 -6.85 16.63 -2.82
CA TRP A 16 -5.41 16.51 -2.56
C TRP A 16 -5.03 15.22 -1.83
N GLY A 17 -5.83 14.80 -0.85
CA GLY A 17 -5.59 13.54 -0.13
C GLY A 17 -5.69 12.34 -1.06
N ILE A 18 -6.71 12.32 -1.92
CA ILE A 18 -6.91 11.28 -2.92
C ILE A 18 -5.73 11.22 -3.90
N GLY A 19 -5.37 12.37 -4.50
CA GLY A 19 -4.26 12.43 -5.45
C GLY A 19 -2.94 11.99 -4.85
N ALA A 20 -2.62 12.47 -3.64
CA ALA A 20 -1.40 12.07 -2.94
C ALA A 20 -1.38 10.57 -2.63
N GLY A 21 -2.49 10.00 -2.16
CA GLY A 21 -2.57 8.57 -1.84
C GLY A 21 -2.43 7.68 -3.07
N VAL A 22 -3.03 8.06 -4.21
CA VAL A 22 -2.85 7.38 -5.50
C VAL A 22 -1.38 7.41 -5.94
N VAL A 23 -0.77 8.60 -5.97
CA VAL A 23 0.63 8.77 -6.41
C VAL A 23 1.58 7.95 -5.56
N VAL A 24 1.43 8.03 -4.24
CA VAL A 24 2.29 7.29 -3.30
C VAL A 24 2.08 5.78 -3.41
N ALA A 25 0.83 5.31 -3.50
CA ALA A 25 0.55 3.88 -3.66
C ALA A 25 1.07 3.31 -4.98
N VAL A 26 0.88 4.02 -6.11
CA VAL A 26 1.27 3.50 -7.43
C VAL A 26 2.77 3.61 -7.66
N LEU A 27 3.36 4.78 -7.38
CA LEU A 27 4.73 5.07 -7.77
C LEU A 27 5.77 4.64 -6.72
N LEU A 28 5.38 4.51 -5.45
CA LEU A 28 6.34 4.24 -4.39
C LEU A 28 6.17 2.85 -3.78
N TYR A 29 4.95 2.39 -3.53
CA TYR A 29 4.73 1.17 -2.74
C TYR A 29 5.45 -0.06 -3.28
N ILE A 30 5.17 -0.44 -4.52
CA ILE A 30 5.76 -1.64 -5.15
C ILE A 30 7.28 -1.52 -5.30
N PRO A 31 7.84 -0.47 -5.94
CA PRO A 31 9.29 -0.39 -6.13
C PRO A 31 10.07 -0.32 -4.81
N VAL A 32 9.52 0.35 -3.79
CA VAL A 32 10.14 0.37 -2.45
C VAL A 32 10.10 -1.00 -1.80
N THR A 33 8.96 -1.69 -1.85
CA THR A 33 8.82 -3.04 -1.29
C THR A 33 9.82 -4.01 -1.92
N LEU A 34 9.90 -4.04 -3.26
CA LEU A 34 10.82 -4.93 -3.99
C LEU A 34 12.29 -4.58 -3.75
N LYS A 35 12.64 -3.29 -3.69
CA LYS A 35 14.01 -2.87 -3.32
C LYS A 35 14.37 -3.29 -1.91
N SER A 36 13.41 -3.21 -0.98
CA SER A 36 13.62 -3.60 0.43
C SER A 36 13.84 -5.11 0.54
N GLN A 37 13.03 -5.92 -0.15
CA GLN A 37 13.24 -7.37 -0.22
C GLN A 37 14.62 -7.73 -0.78
N ARG A 38 15.06 -7.07 -1.85
CA ARG A 38 16.40 -7.27 -2.43
C ARG A 38 17.51 -6.87 -1.48
N ALA A 39 17.39 -5.72 -0.83
CA ALA A 39 18.39 -5.23 0.12
C ALA A 39 18.51 -6.13 1.37
N LEU A 40 17.40 -6.75 1.79
CA LEU A 40 17.33 -7.65 2.94
C LEU A 40 17.60 -9.13 2.57
N GLY A 41 17.88 -9.43 1.30
CA GLY A 41 18.11 -10.80 0.83
C GLY A 41 16.91 -11.72 1.04
N VAL A 42 15.68 -11.17 1.01
CA VAL A 42 14.46 -11.95 1.19
C VAL A 42 14.31 -12.92 0.02
N PRO A 43 14.20 -14.24 0.27
CA PRO A 43 14.03 -15.22 -0.80
C PRO A 43 12.76 -14.90 -1.58
N ALA A 44 12.90 -14.70 -2.90
CA ALA A 44 11.75 -14.53 -3.76
C ALA A 44 10.98 -15.85 -3.86
N PRO A 45 9.64 -15.82 -3.90
CA PRO A 45 8.85 -17.00 -4.21
C PRO A 45 9.28 -17.59 -5.57
N ASN A 46 9.48 -18.90 -5.64
CA ASN A 46 9.87 -19.55 -6.89
C ASN A 46 8.72 -19.42 -7.91
N ALA A 47 9.01 -18.78 -9.05
CA ALA A 47 8.09 -18.61 -10.17
C ALA A 47 7.87 -19.93 -10.98
N THR A 48 7.90 -21.07 -10.31
CA THR A 48 7.71 -22.39 -10.90
C THR A 48 6.25 -22.54 -11.37
N PRO A 49 5.98 -23.21 -12.52
CA PRO A 49 4.63 -23.56 -12.95
C PRO A 49 3.86 -24.30 -11.84
N ARG A 50 2.55 -24.06 -11.72
CA ARG A 50 1.74 -24.63 -10.62
C ARG A 50 1.86 -26.15 -10.50
N HIS A 51 1.92 -26.85 -11.63
CA HIS A 51 2.02 -28.31 -11.68
C HIS A 51 3.40 -28.87 -11.28
N LEU A 52 4.43 -28.03 -11.18
CA LEU A 52 5.79 -28.42 -10.77
C LEU A 52 6.16 -27.87 -9.38
N ARG A 53 5.23 -27.26 -8.65
CA ARG A 53 5.53 -26.73 -7.31
C ARG A 53 5.50 -27.82 -6.24
N ALA A 54 6.44 -27.72 -5.32
CA ALA A 54 6.35 -28.38 -4.03
C ALA A 54 5.06 -27.95 -3.32
N TYR A 55 4.33 -28.93 -2.77
CA TYR A 55 3.16 -28.71 -1.95
C TYR A 55 3.49 -29.12 -0.51
N PRO A 56 3.34 -28.24 0.50
CA PRO A 56 2.81 -26.88 0.42
C PRO A 56 3.79 -25.86 -0.18
N VAL A 57 3.26 -24.72 -0.68
CA VAL A 57 4.10 -23.60 -1.14
C VAL A 57 4.78 -22.99 0.09
N GLU A 58 6.09 -23.20 0.22
CA GLU A 58 6.88 -22.59 1.28
C GLU A 58 7.26 -21.15 0.92
N ILE A 59 6.66 -20.19 1.64
CA ILE A 59 6.97 -18.77 1.53
C ILE A 59 7.63 -18.35 2.84
N ALA A 60 8.85 -17.80 2.75
CA ALA A 60 9.59 -17.36 3.92
C ALA A 60 8.79 -16.29 4.71
N ALA A 61 8.76 -16.39 6.04
CA ALA A 61 8.06 -15.41 6.89
C ALA A 61 8.55 -13.96 6.66
N SER A 62 9.83 -13.78 6.34
CA SER A 62 10.44 -12.49 6.00
C SER A 62 9.79 -11.82 4.78
N TYR A 63 9.26 -12.59 3.83
CA TYR A 63 8.48 -12.07 2.70
C TYR A 63 7.25 -11.31 3.19
N TRP A 64 6.45 -11.94 4.06
CA TRP A 64 5.24 -11.33 4.63
C TRP A 64 5.54 -10.12 5.51
N VAL A 65 6.62 -10.19 6.30
CA VAL A 65 7.08 -9.08 7.14
C VAL A 65 7.40 -7.85 6.27
N THR A 66 8.05 -8.05 5.12
CA THR A 66 8.44 -6.93 4.25
C THR A 66 7.21 -6.23 3.65
N TRP A 67 6.18 -6.98 3.28
CA TRP A 67 4.90 -6.44 2.83
C TRP A 67 4.18 -5.65 3.94
N GLY A 68 4.17 -6.20 5.17
CA GLY A 68 3.59 -5.53 6.33
C GLY A 68 4.30 -4.22 6.68
N ILE A 69 5.64 -4.23 6.73
CA ILE A 69 6.45 -3.02 6.98
C ILE A 69 6.19 -1.98 5.89
N SER A 70 6.17 -2.40 4.62
CA SER A 70 5.95 -1.48 3.50
C SER A 70 4.56 -0.84 3.58
N LEU A 71 3.53 -1.58 4.01
CA LEU A 71 2.20 -1.04 4.22
C LEU A 71 2.19 -0.03 5.38
N ILE A 72 2.85 -0.33 6.50
CA ILE A 72 2.97 0.61 7.62
C ILE A 72 3.66 1.90 7.17
N VAL A 73 4.76 1.81 6.43
CA VAL A 73 5.49 2.96 5.89
C VAL A 73 4.59 3.75 4.92
N LEU A 74 3.81 3.07 4.08
CA LEU A 74 2.87 3.70 3.16
C LEU A 74 1.79 4.50 3.90
N LEU A 75 1.31 4.00 5.04
CA LEU A 75 0.23 4.62 5.81
C LEU A 75 0.73 5.65 6.85
N ALA A 76 2.02 5.66 7.17
CA ALA A 76 2.61 6.58 8.15
C ALA A 76 2.32 8.07 7.88
N PRO A 77 2.36 8.57 6.62
CA PRO A 77 1.98 9.97 6.34
C PRO A 77 0.53 10.28 6.72
N ALA A 78 -0.38 9.31 6.59
CA ALA A 78 -1.76 9.48 7.02
C ALA A 78 -1.87 9.71 8.53
N ALA A 79 -1.12 8.93 9.31
CA ALA A 79 -1.07 9.06 10.77
C ALA A 79 -0.53 10.44 11.18
N VAL A 80 0.56 10.89 10.54
CA VAL A 80 1.14 12.23 10.77
C VAL A 80 0.12 13.33 10.45
N LEU A 81 -0.56 13.24 9.29
CA LEU A 81 -1.56 14.22 8.88
C LEU A 81 -2.84 14.18 9.75
N ALA A 82 -3.13 13.07 10.41
CA ALA A 82 -4.29 12.94 11.28
C ALA A 82 -4.14 13.70 12.62
N VAL A 83 -2.90 13.93 13.07
CA VAL A 83 -2.59 14.68 14.29
C VAL A 83 -3.09 16.14 14.19
N PHE A 84 -2.96 16.75 13.01
CA PHE A 84 -3.34 18.16 12.83
C PHE A 84 -4.82 18.29 12.43
N PRO A 85 -5.66 19.04 13.20
CA PRO A 85 -7.09 19.15 12.93
C PRO A 85 -7.43 19.68 11.54
N ARG A 86 -6.58 20.55 10.98
CA ARG A 86 -6.76 21.17 9.67
C ARG A 86 -6.56 20.20 8.50
N THR A 87 -5.79 19.12 8.69
CA THR A 87 -5.44 18.17 7.63
C THR A 87 -6.15 16.83 7.75
N ARG A 88 -7.01 16.63 8.76
CA ARG A 88 -7.73 15.36 8.97
C ARG A 88 -8.48 14.86 7.73
N ARG A 89 -9.11 15.75 6.95
CA ARG A 89 -9.80 15.35 5.70
C ARG A 89 -8.83 14.86 4.62
N ILE A 90 -7.68 15.50 4.50
CA ILE A 90 -6.60 15.07 3.60
C ILE A 90 -6.09 13.70 4.07
N ALA A 91 -5.86 13.54 5.38
CA ALA A 91 -5.41 12.29 5.99
C ALA A 91 -6.36 11.12 5.68
N VAL A 92 -7.68 11.32 5.80
CA VAL A 92 -8.69 10.30 5.48
C VAL A 92 -8.68 9.96 3.98
N GLY A 93 -8.67 10.97 3.10
CA GLY A 93 -8.61 10.75 1.66
C GLY A 93 -7.35 9.98 1.22
N TYR A 94 -6.21 10.36 1.79
CA TYR A 94 -4.93 9.66 1.59
C TYR A 94 -4.99 8.24 2.13
N LEU A 95 -5.46 8.05 3.36
CA LEU A 95 -5.51 6.74 4.01
C LEU A 95 -6.32 5.74 3.19
N ILE A 96 -7.53 6.14 2.78
CA ILE A 96 -8.43 5.27 2.00
C ILE A 96 -7.79 4.92 0.67
N THR A 97 -7.31 5.91 -0.07
CA THR A 97 -6.75 5.66 -1.41
C THR A 97 -5.45 4.88 -1.37
N ALA A 98 -4.55 5.20 -0.44
CA ALA A 98 -3.29 4.48 -0.28
C ALA A 98 -3.52 3.03 0.18
N ALA A 99 -4.44 2.79 1.12
CA ALA A 99 -4.76 1.44 1.58
C ALA A 99 -5.43 0.60 0.48
N VAL A 100 -6.41 1.16 -0.24
CA VAL A 100 -7.13 0.44 -1.31
C VAL A 100 -6.19 0.15 -2.48
N ILE A 101 -5.49 1.15 -3.00
CA ILE A 101 -4.63 0.97 -4.17
C ILE A 101 -3.38 0.16 -3.80
N GLY A 102 -2.75 0.44 -2.66
CA GLY A 102 -1.62 -0.34 -2.16
C GLY A 102 -2.01 -1.80 -1.92
N GLY A 103 -3.16 -2.05 -1.29
CA GLY A 103 -3.68 -3.40 -1.08
C GLY A 103 -3.95 -4.14 -2.39
N LEU A 104 -4.58 -3.49 -3.37
CA LEU A 104 -4.82 -4.08 -4.69
C LEU A 104 -3.52 -4.40 -5.44
N LEU A 105 -2.57 -3.47 -5.45
CA LEU A 105 -1.27 -3.66 -6.10
C LEU A 105 -0.47 -4.77 -5.40
N GLY A 106 -0.46 -4.79 -4.07
CA GLY A 106 0.18 -5.85 -3.30
C GLY A 106 -0.45 -7.21 -3.57
N ALA A 107 -1.78 -7.30 -3.54
CA ALA A 107 -2.50 -8.53 -3.85
C ALA A 107 -2.24 -9.03 -5.28
N LEU A 108 -2.13 -8.11 -6.26
CA LEU A 108 -1.81 -8.46 -7.64
C LEU A 108 -0.39 -9.03 -7.76
N VAL A 109 0.61 -8.36 -7.19
CA VAL A 109 2.00 -8.83 -7.22
C VAL A 109 2.14 -10.16 -6.47
N ILE A 110 1.58 -10.26 -5.26
CA ILE A 110 1.57 -11.51 -4.48
C ILE A 110 0.85 -12.61 -5.25
N GLY A 111 -0.29 -12.30 -5.89
CA GLY A 111 -1.06 -13.24 -6.69
C GLY A 111 -0.28 -13.74 -7.91
N VAL A 112 0.58 -12.91 -8.50
CA VAL A 112 1.48 -13.31 -9.59
C VAL A 112 2.66 -14.13 -9.06
N ASP A 113 3.30 -13.68 -7.98
CA ASP A 113 4.45 -14.35 -7.36
C ASP A 113 4.08 -15.76 -6.85
N ILE A 114 2.90 -15.87 -6.22
CA ILE A 114 2.34 -17.15 -5.74
C ILE A 114 1.62 -17.88 -6.87
N GLY A 115 1.06 -17.20 -7.85
CA GLY A 115 0.29 -17.81 -8.94
C GLY A 115 1.18 -18.49 -9.96
N GLY A 116 2.36 -17.94 -10.23
CA GLY A 116 3.28 -18.38 -11.29
C GLY A 116 3.03 -17.66 -12.60
N PHE A 117 4.10 -17.41 -13.34
CA PHE A 117 4.07 -16.74 -14.65
C PHE A 117 3.85 -17.69 -15.83
N ALA A 118 3.85 -19.01 -15.61
CA ALA A 118 3.76 -19.99 -16.68
C ALA A 118 2.30 -20.36 -16.99
N PRO A 119 1.85 -20.32 -18.26
CA PRO A 119 0.64 -21.02 -18.68
C PRO A 119 0.80 -22.53 -18.40
N ASP A 120 -0.32 -23.19 -18.15
CA ASP A 120 -0.39 -24.65 -18.02
C ASP A 120 0.15 -25.38 -19.26
#